data_AF-A0A6J4JAG4-F1
#
_entry.id   AF-A0A6J4JAG4-F1
#
_cell.length_a   1.000
_cell.length_b   1.000
_cell.length_c   1.000
_cell.angle_alpha   90.00
_cell.angle_beta   90.00
_cell.angle_gamma   90.00
#
_symmetry.space_group_name_H-M   'P 1'
#
loop_
_entity.id
_entity.type
_entity.pdbx_description
1 polymer ?
#
loop_
_entity_poly.entity_id
_entity_poly.type
_entity_poly.pdbx_seq_one_letter_code
_entity_poly.pdbx_strand_id
1 'polypeptide(L)'
;RITDFNSSEGDKILVSCQGFSLDLVIGSLPENQFTIGSSATTESDRLIYDSWTGALFFDEDGSGALGQVQFATLASGLSLSSTDFSVCV
;
A
#
# COMPACT_ATOMS: atom_id res chain seq x y z
N ARG A 1 -5.99 10.21 -7.10
CA ARG A 1 -6.94 9.16 -7.55
C ARG A 1 -6.42 8.57 -8.85
N ILE A 2 -6.41 7.25 -8.96
CA ILE A 2 -6.00 6.44 -10.12
C ILE A 2 -7.25 5.65 -10.55
N THR A 3 -7.64 5.72 -11.82
CA THR A 3 -8.98 5.29 -12.27
C THR A 3 -9.02 3.96 -13.00
N ASP A 4 -7.89 3.50 -13.51
CA ASP A 4 -7.76 2.40 -14.47
C ASP A 4 -6.63 1.42 -14.11
N PHE A 5 -6.17 1.43 -12.86
CA PHE A 5 -5.15 0.49 -12.38
C PHE A 5 -5.57 -0.95 -12.63
N ASN A 6 -4.72 -1.71 -13.32
CA ASN A 6 -4.97 -3.09 -13.68
C ASN A 6 -3.74 -3.98 -13.42
N SER A 7 -3.78 -4.70 -12.29
CA SER A 7 -2.73 -5.66 -11.92
C SER A 7 -2.49 -6.73 -12.99
N SER A 8 -3.54 -7.18 -13.70
CA SER A 8 -3.42 -8.21 -14.75
C SER A 8 -2.71 -7.70 -16.01
N GLU A 9 -2.65 -6.39 -16.22
CA GLU A 9 -1.89 -5.76 -17.30
C GLU A 9 -0.44 -5.43 -16.89
N GLY A 10 -0.08 -5.69 -15.64
CA GLY A 10 1.26 -5.48 -15.11
C GLY A 10 1.49 -4.10 -14.52
N ASP A 11 0.42 -3.33 -14.26
CA ASP A 11 0.54 -2.03 -13.61
C ASP A 11 1.22 -2.15 -12.24
N LYS A 12 1.99 -1.11 -11.89
CA LYS A 12 2.68 -0.99 -10.61
C LYS A 12 2.51 0.40 -10.01
N ILE A 13 2.37 0.43 -8.69
CA ILE A 13 2.45 1.65 -7.89
C ILE A 13 3.90 1.77 -7.39
N LEU A 14 4.62 2.77 -7.90
CA LEU A 14 5.96 3.08 -7.41
C LEU A 14 5.87 3.93 -6.14
N VAL A 15 6.58 3.50 -5.11
CA VAL A 15 6.63 4.12 -3.78
C VAL A 15 8.08 4.48 -3.49
N SER A 16 8.37 5.75 -3.19
CA SER A 16 9.73 6.19 -2.80
C SER A 16 9.99 5.87 -1.34
N CYS A 17 11.07 5.16 -1.03
CA CYS A 17 11.45 4.85 0.35
C CYS A 17 11.78 6.12 1.16
N GLN A 18 12.26 7.19 0.51
CA GLN A 18 12.49 8.48 1.18
C GLN A 18 11.20 9.16 1.61
N GLY A 19 10.16 9.09 0.77
CA GLY A 19 8.88 9.76 1.05
C GLY A 19 8.06 9.09 2.15
N PHE A 20 8.32 7.82 2.43
CA PHE A 20 7.55 7.04 3.40
C PHE A 20 8.36 6.70 4.67
N SER A 21 9.62 7.13 4.78
CA SER A 21 10.49 6.87 5.95
C SER A 21 10.56 5.38 6.32
N LEU A 22 10.63 4.52 5.32
CA LEU A 22 10.53 3.09 5.54
C LEU A 22 11.88 2.39 5.49
N ASP A 23 12.04 1.39 6.35
CA ASP A 23 12.96 0.26 6.17
C ASP A 23 12.53 -0.64 5.00
N LEU A 24 11.96 -0.05 3.94
CA LEU A 24 11.58 -0.76 2.74
C LEU A 24 12.82 -1.16 1.96
N VAL A 25 12.85 -2.43 1.57
CA VAL A 25 13.86 -2.93 0.64
C VAL A 25 13.58 -2.35 -0.74
N ILE A 26 14.56 -1.64 -1.31
CA ILE A 26 14.47 -1.13 -2.69
C ILE A 26 14.18 -2.30 -3.64
N GLY A 27 13.25 -2.08 -4.58
CA GLY A 27 12.87 -3.04 -5.62
C GLY A 27 11.57 -3.81 -5.33
N SER A 28 11.29 -4.18 -4.09
CA SER A 28 10.08 -4.97 -3.76
C SER A 28 9.51 -4.66 -2.39
N LEU A 29 8.19 -4.57 -2.30
CA LEU A 29 7.46 -4.50 -1.04
C LEU A 29 7.37 -5.90 -0.41
N PRO A 30 7.85 -6.13 0.83
CA PRO A 30 7.65 -7.41 1.50
C PRO A 30 6.16 -7.72 1.70
N GLU A 31 5.76 -8.99 1.61
CA GLU A 31 4.36 -9.40 1.72
C GLU A 31 3.70 -8.96 3.03
N ASN A 32 4.43 -9.04 4.15
CA ASN A 32 3.96 -8.61 5.47
C ASN A 32 3.85 -7.08 5.64
N GLN A 33 4.22 -6.29 4.64
CA GLN A 33 4.05 -4.83 4.64
C GLN A 33 2.85 -4.36 3.83
N PHE A 34 2.10 -5.27 3.21
CA PHE A 34 0.87 -4.97 2.52
C PHE A 34 -0.30 -5.74 3.11
N THR A 35 -1.42 -5.06 3.33
CA THR A 35 -2.66 -5.70 3.77
C THR A 35 -3.88 -5.13 3.05
N ILE A 36 -4.92 -5.95 2.95
CA ILE A 36 -6.24 -5.54 2.48
C ILE A 36 -7.16 -5.43 3.70
N GLY A 37 -7.73 -4.25 3.90
CA GLY A 37 -8.58 -3.97 5.05
C GLY A 37 -8.79 -2.48 5.26
N SER A 38 -9.54 -2.12 6.30
CA SER A 38 -9.81 -0.72 6.65
C SER A 38 -8.69 -0.08 7.46
N SER A 39 -7.84 -0.88 8.11
CA SER A 39 -6.71 -0.40 8.91
C SER A 39 -5.57 -1.40 8.95
N ALA A 40 -4.41 -0.92 9.38
CA ALA A 40 -3.28 -1.76 9.74
C ALA A 40 -3.62 -2.66 10.95
N THR A 41 -3.03 -3.85 11.01
CA THR A 41 -3.34 -4.91 11.99
C THR A 41 -2.11 -5.55 12.62
N THR A 42 -0.93 -5.31 12.05
CA THR A 42 0.35 -5.83 12.53
C THR A 42 1.43 -4.75 12.46
N GLU A 43 2.39 -4.75 13.38
CA GLU A 43 3.53 -3.81 13.40
C GLU A 43 4.35 -3.75 12.09
N SER A 44 4.11 -4.67 11.14
CA SER A 44 4.73 -4.68 9.81
C SER A 44 3.87 -4.07 8.70
N ASP A 45 2.54 -3.95 8.87
CA ASP A 45 1.67 -3.41 7.83
C ASP A 45 2.10 -1.98 7.50
N ARG A 46 2.31 -1.64 6.23
CA ARG A 46 2.71 -0.29 5.82
C ARG A 46 1.76 0.28 4.80
N LEU A 47 1.41 -0.52 3.80
CA LEU A 47 0.43 -0.15 2.79
C LEU A 47 -0.87 -0.92 3.05
N ILE A 48 -1.97 -0.17 3.11
CA ILE A 48 -3.29 -0.70 3.42
C ILE A 48 -4.22 -0.31 2.28
N TYR A 49 -4.83 -1.30 1.64
CA TYR A 49 -5.88 -1.06 0.65
C TYR A 49 -7.24 -1.44 1.22
N ASP A 50 -8.11 -0.46 1.36
CA ASP A 50 -9.51 -0.69 1.70
C ASP A 50 -10.28 -1.05 0.43
N SER A 51 -10.55 -2.34 0.26
CA SER A 51 -11.26 -2.87 -0.91
C SER A 51 -12.72 -2.41 -1.00
N TRP A 52 -13.33 -1.92 0.08
CA TRP A 52 -14.68 -1.38 0.06
C TRP A 52 -14.74 0.03 -0.53
N THR A 53 -13.77 0.88 -0.17
CA THR A 53 -13.75 2.30 -0.57
C THR A 53 -12.80 2.60 -1.72
N GLY A 54 -11.87 1.70 -2.01
CA GLY A 54 -10.76 1.91 -2.92
C GLY A 54 -9.64 2.79 -2.34
N ALA A 55 -9.71 3.15 -1.06
CA ALA A 55 -8.70 4.00 -0.44
C ALA A 55 -7.40 3.23 -0.22
N LEU A 56 -6.27 3.88 -0.53
CA LEU A 56 -4.93 3.36 -0.29
C LEU A 56 -4.24 4.26 0.72
N PHE A 57 -3.79 3.64 1.80
CA PHE A 57 -3.22 4.30 2.97
C PHE A 57 -1.80 3.85 3.23
N PHE A 58 -1.08 4.74 3.89
CA PHE A 58 0.18 4.46 4.52
C PHE A 58 0.03 4.53 6.04
N ASP A 59 0.53 3.52 6.74
CA ASP A 59 0.65 3.53 8.19
C ASP A 59 2.12 3.48 8.58
N GLU A 60 2.57 4.48 9.35
CA GLU A 60 3.97 4.65 9.73
C GLU A 60 4.40 3.61 10.77
N ASP A 61 3.52 3.26 11.70
CA ASP A 61 3.80 2.26 12.74
C ASP A 61 3.29 0.86 12.36
N GLY A 62 2.30 0.78 11.48
CA GLY A 62 1.63 -0.46 11.05
C GLY A 62 0.70 -1.08 12.09
N SER A 63 0.76 -0.63 13.33
CA SER A 63 -0.14 -1.07 14.39
C SER A 63 -1.52 -0.41 14.30
N GLY A 64 -1.64 0.71 13.56
CA GLY A 64 -2.85 1.53 13.52
C GLY A 64 -2.96 2.52 14.68
N ALA A 65 -1.97 2.57 15.58
CA ALA A 65 -2.02 3.40 16.78
C ALA A 65 -1.82 4.90 16.48
N LEU A 66 -0.90 5.23 15.58
CA LEU A 66 -0.66 6.62 15.12
C LEU A 66 -1.66 7.08 14.05
N GLY A 67 -2.44 6.15 13.49
CA GLY A 67 -3.40 6.41 12.43
C GLY A 67 -2.75 6.49 11.05
N GLN A 68 -3.44 5.92 10.07
CA GLN A 68 -2.97 5.85 8.70
C GLN A 68 -3.32 7.10 7.87
N VAL A 69 -2.47 7.44 6.90
CA VAL A 69 -2.63 8.57 5.98
C VAL A 69 -3.06 8.07 4.60
N GLN A 70 -4.21 8.54 4.10
CA GLN A 70 -4.62 8.24 2.74
C GLN A 70 -3.79 9.04 1.74
N PHE A 71 -3.12 8.36 0.81
CA PHE A 71 -2.33 9.02 -0.23
C PHE A 71 -2.86 8.76 -1.65
N ALA A 72 -3.70 7.74 -1.83
CA ALA A 72 -4.34 7.49 -3.11
C ALA A 72 -5.76 6.90 -2.97
N THR A 73 -6.43 6.82 -4.11
CA THR A 73 -7.71 6.16 -4.26
C THR A 73 -7.67 5.43 -5.60
N LEU A 74 -7.94 4.13 -5.56
CA LEU A 74 -8.08 3.22 -6.70
C LEU A 74 -9.57 2.90 -6.92
N ALA A 75 -9.90 2.04 -7.88
CA ALA A 75 -11.21 1.39 -7.90
C ALA A 75 -11.38 0.51 -6.65
N SER A 76 -12.62 0.30 -6.20
CA SER A 76 -12.96 -0.66 -5.13
C SER A 76 -12.94 -2.10 -5.66
N GLY A 77 -12.70 -3.08 -4.80
CA GLY A 77 -12.78 -4.50 -5.13
C GLY A 77 -11.62 -5.04 -5.96
N LEU A 78 -10.49 -4.31 -6.05
CA LEU A 78 -9.29 -4.82 -6.70
C LEU A 78 -8.65 -5.94 -5.85
N SER A 79 -8.19 -6.99 -6.52
CA SER A 79 -7.42 -8.07 -5.89
C SER A 79 -5.94 -7.72 -5.89
N LEU A 80 -5.54 -6.79 -5.04
CA LEU A 80 -4.15 -6.33 -4.93
C LEU A 80 -3.29 -7.27 -4.08
N SER A 81 -1.98 -7.22 -4.29
CA SER A 81 -0.95 -7.89 -3.51
C SER A 81 0.26 -6.97 -3.33
N SER A 82 1.23 -7.36 -2.50
CA SER A 82 2.50 -6.62 -2.37
C SER A 82 3.24 -6.49 -3.71
N THR A 83 3.03 -7.44 -4.64
CA THR A 83 3.68 -7.42 -5.96
C THR A 83 3.19 -6.29 -6.86
N ASP A 84 2.04 -5.68 -6.56
CA ASP A 84 1.51 -4.50 -7.27
C ASP A 84 2.25 -3.20 -6.91
N PHE A 85 3.18 -3.28 -5.96
CA PHE A 85 3.97 -2.16 -5.49
C PHE A 85 5.46 -2.38 -5.80
N SER A 86 6.17 -1.29 -6.06
CA SER A 86 7.62 -1.30 -6.24
C SER A 86 8.26 -0.16 -5.47
N VAL A 87 9.37 -0.43 -4.82
CA VAL A 87 10.07 0.55 -4.00
C VAL A 87 11.21 1.17 -4.79
N CYS A 88 11.23 2.49 -4.91
CA CYS A 88 12.34 3.24 -5.51
C CYS A 88 13.00 4.17 -4.48
N VAL A 89 14.16 4.72 -4.84
CA VAL A 89 14.80 5.80 -4.08
C VAL A 89 14.04 7.12 -4.27
#